data_AF-A0A356B110-F1
#
_entry.id   AF-A0A356B110-F1
#
_cell.length_a   1.000
_cell.length_b   1.000
_cell.length_c   1.000
_cell.angle_alpha   90.00
_cell.angle_beta   90.00
_cell.angle_gamma   90.00
#
_symmetry.space_group_name_H-M   'P 1'
#
loop_
_entity.id
_entity.type
_entity.pdbx_description
1 polymer ?
#
loop_
_entity_poly.entity_id
_entity_poly.type
_entity_poly.pdbx_seq_one_letter_code
_entity_poly.pdbx_strand_id
1 'polypeptide(L)'
;MDKADPLVEYKVKVYKKHCDMSTTAGQVEFLNLIAGALAKIDNRVEVEMYGKKIAHDYGISLEAILSEVYKNEKVYKTKDTGKLQVEAPTTMETKNDSADIERRLLILLAMDNDYIPEFNAKEGDTFFEDNDHLLIYKEMKKNYRNKKTVRPSSLMQMLDEDKAALFAQVLQNTH
;
A
#
# COMPACT_ATOMS: atom_id res chain seq x y z
N MET A 1 22.70 -20.22 6.25
CA MET A 1 23.59 -19.59 7.25
C MET A 1 23.11 -18.18 7.47
N ASP A 2 22.48 -17.99 8.62
CA ASP A 2 21.97 -16.74 9.16
C ASP A 2 23.05 -15.67 9.20
N LYS A 3 22.90 -14.64 8.37
CA LYS A 3 23.52 -13.34 8.60
C LYS A 3 22.41 -12.33 8.78
N ALA A 4 21.71 -12.48 9.91
CA ALA A 4 21.06 -11.34 10.51
C ALA A 4 22.14 -10.31 10.82
N ASP A 5 22.06 -9.12 10.23
CA ASP A 5 23.05 -8.06 10.38
C ASP A 5 23.14 -7.65 11.87
N PRO A 6 24.28 -7.86 12.57
CA PRO A 6 24.43 -7.58 14.01
C PRO A 6 24.11 -6.13 14.38
N LEU A 7 24.14 -5.24 13.39
CA LEU A 7 23.88 -3.83 13.51
C LEU A 7 22.42 -3.50 13.84
N VAL A 8 21.45 -4.26 13.32
CA VAL A 8 20.02 -4.04 13.59
C VAL A 8 19.71 -4.39 15.03
N GLU A 9 20.14 -5.57 15.48
CA GLU A 9 19.96 -6.01 16.87
C GLU A 9 20.64 -5.09 17.88
N TYR A 10 21.84 -4.61 17.54
CA TYR A 10 22.55 -3.64 18.36
C TYR A 10 21.78 -2.32 18.48
N LYS A 11 21.24 -1.80 17.36
CA LYS A 11 20.42 -0.59 17.36
C LYS A 11 19.15 -0.73 18.17
N VAL A 12 18.42 -1.84 18.05
CA VAL A 12 17.20 -2.10 18.84
C VAL A 12 17.50 -2.09 20.34
N LYS A 13 18.62 -2.71 20.76
CA LYS A 13 19.05 -2.69 22.17
C LYS A 13 19.43 -1.29 22.66
N VAL A 14 20.04 -0.47 21.81
CA VAL A 14 20.38 0.93 22.15
C VAL A 14 19.11 1.76 22.25
N TYR A 15 18.18 1.68 21.29
CA TYR A 15 16.92 2.43 21.32
C TYR A 15 16.09 2.12 22.56
N LYS A 16 16.05 0.85 23.01
CA LYS A 16 15.39 0.50 24.27
C LYS A 16 15.94 1.26 25.47
N LYS A 17 17.23 1.54 25.54
CA LYS A 17 17.85 2.26 26.67
C LYS A 17 17.48 3.75 26.69
N HIS A 18 17.04 4.29 25.56
CA HIS A 18 16.65 5.69 25.41
C HIS A 18 15.14 5.92 25.56
N CYS A 19 14.33 4.85 25.54
CA CYS A 19 12.87 4.93 25.61
C CYS A 19 12.33 4.34 26.90
N ASP A 20 11.35 5.01 27.51
CA ASP A 20 10.66 4.50 28.69
C ASP A 20 9.47 3.61 28.31
N MET A 21 9.71 2.29 28.32
CA MET A 21 8.69 1.27 27.99
C MET A 21 7.53 1.18 29.00
N SER A 22 7.63 1.86 30.16
CA SER A 22 6.56 1.91 31.15
C SER A 22 5.48 2.94 30.80
N THR A 23 5.76 3.84 29.85
CA THR A 23 4.84 4.88 29.40
C THR A 23 4.39 4.64 27.96
N THR A 24 3.15 4.96 27.65
CA THR A 24 2.62 4.87 26.28
C THR A 24 3.42 5.71 25.29
N ALA A 25 3.90 6.89 25.72
CA ALA A 25 4.74 7.75 24.90
C ALA A 25 6.09 7.09 24.54
N GLY A 26 6.78 6.49 25.53
CA GLY A 26 8.05 5.81 25.27
C GLY A 26 7.90 4.53 24.45
N GLN A 27 6.77 3.82 24.58
CA GLN A 27 6.44 2.69 23.70
C GLN A 27 6.26 3.12 22.24
N VAL A 28 5.59 4.26 22.01
CA VAL A 28 5.41 4.84 20.66
C VAL A 28 6.74 5.34 20.09
N GLU A 29 7.58 6.00 20.88
CA GLU A 29 8.92 6.41 20.43
C GLU A 29 9.80 5.21 20.04
N PHE A 30 9.77 4.15 20.85
CA PHE A 30 10.52 2.94 20.56
C PHE A 30 10.07 2.28 19.26
N LEU A 31 8.76 2.21 19.03
CA LEU A 31 8.17 1.70 17.81
C LEU A 31 8.66 2.48 16.58
N ASN A 32 8.64 3.82 16.64
CA ASN A 32 9.10 4.68 15.54
C ASN A 32 10.60 4.50 15.23
N LEU A 33 11.43 4.35 16.26
CA LEU A 33 12.87 4.13 16.10
C LEU A 33 13.19 2.77 15.47
N ILE A 34 12.49 1.72 15.89
CA ILE A 34 12.60 0.39 15.26
C ILE A 34 12.11 0.44 13.83
N ALA A 35 10.98 1.09 13.58
CA ALA A 35 10.41 1.20 12.26
C ALA A 35 11.39 1.86 11.27
N GLY A 36 12.03 2.96 11.68
CA GLY A 36 13.06 3.61 10.87
C GLY A 36 14.33 2.81 10.68
N ALA A 37 14.63 1.84 11.56
CA ALA A 37 15.76 0.92 11.39
C ALA A 37 15.43 -0.22 10.43
N LEU A 38 14.23 -0.79 10.53
CA LEU A 38 13.75 -1.88 9.66
C LEU A 38 13.41 -1.38 8.25
N ALA A 39 12.95 -0.14 8.10
CA ALA A 39 12.66 0.47 6.80
C ALA A 39 13.89 0.64 5.88
N LYS A 40 15.11 0.43 6.41
CA LYS A 40 16.37 0.45 5.64
C LYS A 40 16.76 -0.92 5.10
N ILE A 41 16.00 -1.96 5.42
CA ILE A 41 16.24 -3.33 4.97
C ILE A 41 15.38 -3.56 3.72
N ASP A 42 16.02 -3.85 2.59
CA ASP A 42 15.31 -4.05 1.32
C ASP A 42 14.52 -5.37 1.29
N ASN A 43 14.98 -6.38 2.04
CA ASN A 43 14.35 -7.69 2.08
C ASN A 43 13.17 -7.73 3.05
N ARG A 44 11.94 -7.78 2.50
CA ARG A 44 10.68 -7.86 3.27
C ARG A 44 10.59 -9.09 4.18
N VAL A 45 11.19 -10.22 3.78
CA VAL A 45 11.22 -11.44 4.61
C VAL A 45 12.11 -11.23 5.84
N GLU A 46 13.23 -10.53 5.68
CA GLU A 46 14.08 -10.16 6.81
C GLU A 46 13.37 -9.17 7.74
N VAL A 47 12.72 -8.14 7.20
CA VAL A 47 11.91 -7.18 7.97
C VAL A 47 10.86 -7.90 8.81
N GLU A 48 10.14 -8.87 8.23
CA GLU A 48 9.13 -9.64 8.95
C GLU A 48 9.73 -10.57 10.02
N MET A 49 10.86 -11.21 9.73
CA MET A 49 11.59 -12.05 10.71
C MET A 49 12.08 -11.23 11.91
N TYR A 50 12.65 -10.05 11.67
CA TYR A 50 13.06 -9.13 12.74
C TYR A 50 11.85 -8.56 13.48
N GLY A 51 10.80 -8.18 12.76
CA GLY A 51 9.55 -7.71 13.33
C GLY A 51 8.94 -8.74 14.28
N LYS A 52 8.92 -10.02 13.90
CA LYS A 52 8.43 -11.14 14.74
C LYS A 52 9.23 -11.28 16.02
N LYS A 53 10.56 -11.17 15.93
CA LYS A 53 11.46 -11.25 17.09
C LYS A 53 11.25 -10.07 18.05
N ILE A 54 11.16 -8.85 17.53
CA ILE A 54 10.94 -7.64 18.33
C ILE A 54 9.54 -7.64 18.95
N ALA A 55 8.52 -8.07 18.22
CA ALA A 55 7.16 -8.21 18.72
C ALA A 55 7.11 -9.12 19.96
N HIS A 56 7.78 -10.28 19.87
CA HIS A 56 7.91 -11.22 20.97
C HIS A 56 8.68 -10.63 22.16
N ASP A 57 9.84 -10.01 21.92
CA ASP A 57 10.74 -9.57 22.99
C ASP A 57 10.24 -8.33 23.77
N TYR A 58 9.39 -7.52 23.15
CA TYR A 58 8.92 -6.24 23.72
C TYR A 58 7.40 -6.16 23.91
N GLY A 59 6.65 -7.20 23.57
CA GLY A 59 5.19 -7.26 23.77
C GLY A 59 4.42 -6.28 22.87
N ILE A 60 4.96 -5.98 21.69
CA ILE A 60 4.35 -5.09 20.69
C ILE A 60 3.79 -5.98 19.57
N SER A 61 2.65 -5.64 18.98
CA SER A 61 2.12 -6.45 17.87
C SER A 61 3.02 -6.34 16.64
N LEU A 62 3.20 -7.47 15.95
CA LEU A 62 3.90 -7.50 14.67
C LEU A 62 3.27 -6.52 13.67
N GLU A 63 1.94 -6.47 13.63
CA GLU A 63 1.17 -5.57 12.77
C GLU A 63 1.46 -4.09 13.06
N ALA A 64 1.62 -3.70 14.32
CA ALA A 64 1.98 -2.33 14.66
C ALA A 64 3.38 -1.96 14.18
N ILE A 65 4.34 -2.89 14.32
CA ILE A 65 5.71 -2.71 13.82
C ILE A 65 5.70 -2.58 12.30
N LEU A 66 5.06 -3.51 11.59
CA LEU A 66 5.00 -3.49 10.13
C LEU A 66 4.26 -2.26 9.60
N SER A 67 3.14 -1.87 10.23
CA SER A 67 2.39 -0.67 9.87
C SER A 67 3.24 0.59 9.96
N GLU A 68 4.06 0.72 11.02
CA GLU A 68 4.93 1.88 11.19
C GLU A 68 6.15 1.84 10.25
N VAL A 69 6.70 0.65 9.97
CA VAL A 69 7.79 0.46 8.99
C VAL A 69 7.35 0.91 7.59
N TYR A 70 6.16 0.48 7.17
CA TYR A 70 5.60 0.78 5.85
C TYR A 70 4.80 2.08 5.81
N LYS A 71 4.75 2.84 6.91
CA LYS A 71 4.01 4.10 6.99
C LYS A 71 4.48 5.10 5.93
N ASN A 72 5.79 5.16 5.66
CA ASN A 72 6.37 6.02 4.63
C ASN A 72 6.21 5.47 3.20
N GLU A 73 5.92 4.17 3.03
CA GLU A 73 5.46 3.65 1.74
C GLU A 73 4.02 4.14 1.44
N LYS A 74 3.24 4.50 2.47
CA LYS A 74 1.90 5.10 2.35
C LYS A 74 1.86 6.64 2.38
N VAL A 75 2.97 7.34 2.63
CA VAL A 75 3.03 8.81 2.55
C VAL A 75 3.24 9.26 1.09
N TYR A 76 2.23 9.05 0.23
CA TYR A 76 2.01 9.97 -0.87
C TYR A 76 1.43 11.27 -0.29
N LYS A 77 2.36 12.14 0.09
CA LYS A 77 2.28 13.61 0.20
C LYS A 77 0.86 14.20 0.21
N THR A 78 0.28 14.36 1.38
CA THR A 78 -0.62 15.49 1.63
C THR A 78 0.26 16.75 1.63
N LYS A 79 0.31 17.47 0.51
CA LYS A 79 0.76 18.87 0.50
C LYS A 79 -0.45 19.75 0.23
N ASP A 80 -0.90 20.34 1.33
CA ASP A 80 -1.74 21.52 1.43
C ASP A 80 -1.55 22.48 0.26
N THR A 81 -2.68 22.82 -0.35
CA THR A 81 -2.85 23.82 -1.41
C THR A 81 -2.61 25.22 -0.87
N GLY A 82 -1.71 26.00 -1.49
CA GLY A 82 -1.55 27.38 -1.04
C GLY A 82 -0.59 28.29 -1.77
N LYS A 83 -0.72 28.39 -3.11
CA LYS A 83 -0.27 29.51 -3.96
C LYS A 83 1.25 29.77 -4.05
N LEU A 84 1.81 29.55 -5.25
CA LEU A 84 2.48 30.59 -6.03
C LEU A 84 2.71 30.10 -7.46
N GLN A 85 2.67 31.05 -8.36
CA GLN A 85 2.40 30.93 -9.76
C GLN A 85 3.72 30.93 -10.55
N VAL A 86 3.65 30.35 -11.74
CA VAL A 86 4.44 30.58 -12.96
C VAL A 86 5.80 29.85 -13.17
N GLU A 87 5.87 29.29 -14.38
CA GLU A 87 7.02 29.01 -15.26
C GLU A 87 7.66 27.62 -15.21
N ALA A 88 7.24 26.81 -16.19
CA ALA A 88 7.88 25.58 -16.69
C ALA A 88 9.35 25.87 -17.10
N PRO A 89 10.29 24.90 -17.04
CA PRO A 89 10.12 23.61 -17.71
C PRO A 89 10.66 22.39 -16.94
N THR A 90 10.26 21.20 -17.40
CA THR A 90 10.71 19.87 -16.97
C THR A 90 9.95 19.31 -15.77
N THR A 91 8.79 18.69 -16.02
CA THR A 91 8.21 17.79 -15.03
C THR A 91 8.23 16.39 -15.60
N MET A 92 9.19 15.62 -15.10
CA MET A 92 9.21 14.16 -15.16
C MET A 92 7.79 13.65 -14.90
N GLU A 93 7.31 12.75 -15.74
CA GLU A 93 6.04 12.05 -15.56
C GLU A 93 6.02 11.37 -14.19
N THR A 94 5.45 12.05 -13.19
CA THR A 94 4.99 11.40 -11.96
C THR A 94 3.80 10.55 -12.35
N LYS A 95 4.10 9.32 -12.80
CA LYS A 95 3.11 8.28 -13.04
C LYS A 95 2.31 8.09 -11.76
N ASN A 96 1.01 7.99 -11.97
CA ASN A 96 -0.01 8.06 -10.95
C ASN A 96 -0.10 6.69 -10.27
N ASP A 97 0.90 6.35 -9.45
CA ASP A 97 1.11 5.00 -8.91
C ASP A 97 -0.13 4.47 -8.15
N SER A 98 -0.86 5.33 -7.44
CA SER A 98 -2.11 4.95 -6.75
C SER A 98 -3.22 4.55 -7.74
N ALA A 99 -3.47 5.39 -8.74
CA ALA A 99 -4.44 5.11 -9.79
C ALA A 99 -4.07 3.86 -10.61
N ASP A 100 -2.78 3.58 -10.79
CA ASP A 100 -2.31 2.39 -11.50
C ASP A 100 -2.50 1.11 -10.68
N ILE A 101 -2.36 1.17 -9.36
CA ILE A 101 -2.68 0.05 -8.46
C ILE A 101 -4.18 -0.24 -8.47
N GLU A 102 -5.01 0.79 -8.37
CA GLU A 102 -6.47 0.64 -8.45
C GLU A 102 -6.90 0.04 -9.78
N ARG A 103 -6.33 0.50 -10.90
CA ARG A 103 -6.57 -0.07 -12.23
C ARG A 103 -6.21 -1.55 -12.30
N ARG A 104 -5.04 -1.94 -11.79
CA ARG A 104 -4.59 -3.35 -11.77
C ARG A 104 -5.50 -4.22 -10.92
N LEU A 105 -5.97 -3.72 -9.79
CA LEU A 105 -6.92 -4.44 -8.96
C LEU A 105 -8.26 -4.65 -9.69
N LEU A 106 -8.81 -3.62 -10.34
CA LEU A 106 -10.04 -3.74 -11.14
C LEU A 106 -9.90 -4.79 -12.25
N ILE A 107 -8.71 -4.88 -12.87
CA ILE A 107 -8.39 -5.92 -13.86
C ILE A 107 -8.44 -7.31 -13.22
N LEU A 108 -7.74 -7.50 -12.10
CA LEU A 108 -7.71 -8.79 -11.40
C LEU A 108 -9.12 -9.26 -11.05
N LEU A 109 -9.92 -8.36 -10.48
CA LEU A 109 -11.31 -8.62 -10.11
C LEU A 109 -12.21 -8.89 -11.33
N ALA A 110 -11.92 -8.33 -12.50
CA ALA A 110 -12.67 -8.55 -13.74
C ALA A 110 -12.21 -9.81 -14.49
N MET A 111 -10.97 -10.26 -14.27
CA MET A 111 -10.44 -11.52 -14.82
C MET A 111 -10.97 -12.70 -14.02
N ASP A 112 -11.02 -12.56 -12.69
CA ASP A 112 -11.53 -13.57 -11.78
C ASP A 112 -12.50 -12.94 -10.77
N ASN A 113 -13.79 -13.07 -11.10
CA ASN A 113 -14.88 -12.47 -10.34
C ASN A 113 -15.06 -13.12 -8.96
N ASP A 114 -14.46 -14.28 -8.70
CA ASP A 114 -14.60 -14.99 -7.43
C ASP A 114 -13.86 -14.28 -6.29
N TYR A 115 -12.94 -13.36 -6.61
CA TYR A 115 -12.29 -12.50 -5.62
C TYR A 115 -13.14 -11.28 -5.21
N ILE A 116 -14.20 -10.94 -5.94
CA ILE A 116 -15.06 -9.78 -5.64
C ILE A 116 -15.65 -9.85 -4.22
N PRO A 117 -16.22 -10.98 -3.74
CA PRO A 117 -16.74 -11.09 -2.38
C PRO A 117 -15.65 -10.94 -1.30
N GLU A 118 -14.49 -11.55 -1.50
CA GLU A 118 -13.39 -11.52 -0.53
C GLU A 118 -12.80 -10.11 -0.41
N PHE A 119 -12.52 -9.47 -1.56
CA PHE A 119 -12.05 -8.10 -1.59
C PHE A 119 -13.05 -7.13 -0.98
N ASN A 120 -14.35 -7.31 -1.27
CA ASN A 120 -15.41 -6.51 -0.68
C ASN A 120 -15.51 -6.64 0.84
N ALA A 121 -15.15 -7.79 1.41
CA ALA A 121 -15.19 -8.02 2.84
C ALA A 121 -13.99 -7.40 3.59
N LYS A 122 -12.83 -7.29 2.93
CA LYS A 122 -11.59 -6.76 3.53
C LYS A 122 -11.47 -5.25 3.40
N GLU A 123 -11.58 -4.73 2.19
CA GLU A 123 -11.32 -3.31 1.88
C GLU A 123 -12.53 -2.67 1.19
N GLY A 124 -13.04 -3.32 0.13
CA GLY A 124 -14.22 -2.86 -0.60
C GLY A 124 -14.10 -1.43 -1.11
N ASP A 125 -15.09 -0.59 -0.78
CA ASP A 125 -15.23 0.75 -1.34
C ASP A 125 -14.13 1.71 -0.82
N THR A 126 -13.53 1.47 0.35
CA THR A 126 -12.53 2.37 0.96
C THR A 126 -11.15 2.26 0.32
N PHE A 127 -10.95 1.26 -0.55
CA PHE A 127 -9.70 1.07 -1.29
C PHE A 127 -9.48 2.11 -2.40
N PHE A 128 -10.57 2.64 -2.97
CA PHE A 128 -10.52 3.50 -4.15
C PHE A 128 -10.54 4.97 -3.72
N GLU A 129 -9.43 5.66 -3.97
CA GLU A 129 -9.28 7.11 -3.84
C GLU A 129 -9.86 7.82 -5.08
N ASP A 130 -9.77 7.18 -6.25
CA ASP A 130 -10.36 7.69 -7.49
C ASP A 130 -11.87 7.38 -7.56
N ASN A 131 -12.68 8.43 -7.73
CA ASN A 131 -14.13 8.31 -7.79
C ASN A 131 -14.60 7.46 -8.98
N ASP A 132 -13.90 7.50 -10.11
CA ASP A 132 -14.28 6.74 -11.30
C ASP A 132 -13.96 5.26 -11.12
N HIS A 133 -12.82 4.92 -10.51
CA HIS A 133 -12.50 3.53 -10.16
C HIS A 133 -13.48 2.97 -9.12
N LEU A 134 -13.90 3.79 -8.15
CA LEU A 134 -14.95 3.41 -7.19
C LEU A 134 -16.29 3.14 -7.88
N LEU A 135 -16.71 4.01 -8.81
CA LEU A 135 -17.95 3.83 -9.57
C LEU A 135 -17.91 2.55 -10.40
N ILE A 136 -16.77 2.29 -11.03
CA ILE A 136 -16.54 1.05 -11.78
C ILE A 136 -16.67 -0.17 -10.87
N TYR A 137 -15.97 -0.19 -9.73
CA TYR A 137 -16.06 -1.28 -8.77
C TYR A 137 -17.49 -1.52 -8.27
N LYS A 138 -18.26 -0.46 -8.02
CA LYS A 138 -19.67 -0.55 -7.63
C LYS A 138 -20.52 -1.21 -8.72
N GLU A 139 -20.29 -0.87 -9.99
CA GLU A 139 -20.98 -1.51 -11.12
C GLU A 139 -20.54 -2.98 -11.29
N MET A 140 -19.26 -3.31 -11.04
CA MET A 140 -18.79 -4.70 -11.01
C MET A 140 -19.50 -5.51 -9.92
N LYS A 141 -19.59 -4.99 -8.70
CA LYS A 141 -20.34 -5.60 -7.58
C LYS A 141 -21.80 -5.84 -7.91
N LYS A 142 -22.45 -4.85 -8.52
CA LYS A 142 -23.86 -4.94 -8.94
C LYS A 142 -24.06 -6.01 -10.02
N ASN A 143 -23.17 -6.08 -11.01
CA ASN A 143 -23.23 -7.09 -12.06
C ASN A 143 -22.96 -8.50 -11.53
N TYR A 144 -21.98 -8.64 -10.62
CA TYR A 144 -21.72 -9.90 -9.92
C TYR A 144 -22.96 -10.40 -9.16
N ARG A 145 -23.63 -9.52 -8.39
CA ARG A 145 -24.90 -9.85 -7.69
C ARG A 145 -26.01 -10.29 -8.65
N ASN A 146 -26.04 -9.72 -9.85
CA ASN A 146 -26.98 -10.07 -10.91
C ASN A 146 -26.56 -11.30 -11.73
N LYS A 147 -25.54 -12.06 -11.29
CA LYS A 147 -24.95 -13.22 -11.98
C LYS A 147 -24.46 -12.92 -13.39
N LYS A 148 -24.13 -11.65 -13.68
CA LYS A 148 -23.52 -11.23 -14.94
C LYS A 148 -22.00 -11.27 -14.79
N THR A 149 -21.33 -11.93 -15.73
CA THR A 149 -19.88 -11.97 -15.77
C THR A 149 -19.36 -10.57 -16.10
N VAL A 150 -18.59 -10.01 -15.17
CA VAL A 150 -17.75 -8.84 -15.46
C VAL A 150 -16.52 -9.34 -16.21
N ARG A 151 -16.13 -8.63 -17.28
CA ARG A 151 -14.95 -8.95 -18.09
C ARG A 151 -14.15 -7.69 -18.41
N PRO A 152 -12.84 -7.81 -18.72
CA PRO A 152 -12.01 -6.67 -19.13
C PRO A 152 -12.58 -5.86 -20.28
N SER A 153 -13.23 -6.50 -21.26
CA SER A 153 -13.89 -5.80 -22.38
C SER A 153 -15.06 -4.91 -21.94
N SER A 154 -15.81 -5.35 -20.94
CA SER A 154 -16.90 -4.55 -20.35
C SER A 154 -16.34 -3.41 -19.49
N LEU A 155 -15.15 -3.61 -18.92
CA LEU A 155 -14.44 -2.60 -18.11
C LEU A 155 -13.91 -1.45 -18.97
N MET A 156 -13.37 -1.76 -20.17
CA MET A 156 -12.89 -0.75 -21.12
C MET A 156 -13.99 0.20 -21.60
N GLN A 157 -15.24 -0.26 -21.68
CA GLN A 157 -16.37 0.59 -22.08
C GLN A 157 -16.83 1.55 -20.98
N MET A 158 -16.40 1.30 -19.73
CA MET A 158 -16.76 2.10 -18.56
C MET A 158 -15.68 3.12 -18.19
N LEU A 159 -14.51 3.07 -18.85
CA LEU A 159 -13.37 3.95 -18.64
C LEU A 159 -13.34 5.05 -19.70
N ASP A 160 -12.93 6.25 -19.33
CA ASP A 160 -12.65 7.33 -20.29
C ASP A 160 -11.50 6.97 -21.22
N GLU A 161 -11.43 7.61 -22.40
CA GLU A 161 -10.52 7.27 -23.50
C GLU A 161 -9.03 7.18 -23.06
N ASP A 162 -8.56 8.14 -22.26
CA ASP A 162 -7.20 8.14 -21.71
C ASP A 162 -6.95 6.99 -20.72
N LYS A 163 -7.97 6.65 -19.91
CA LYS A 163 -7.89 5.58 -18.90
C LYS A 163 -8.00 4.21 -19.58
N ALA A 164 -8.79 4.09 -20.65
CA ALA A 164 -8.90 2.89 -21.47
C ALA A 164 -7.60 2.60 -22.23
N ALA A 165 -6.88 3.64 -22.68
CA ALA A 165 -5.55 3.51 -23.28
C ALA A 165 -4.51 2.99 -22.27
N LEU A 166 -4.49 3.53 -21.05
CA LEU A 166 -3.64 3.03 -19.96
C LEU A 166 -4.01 1.58 -19.58
N PHE A 167 -5.31 1.26 -19.55
CA PHE A 167 -5.80 -0.10 -19.32
C PHE A 167 -5.31 -1.07 -20.40
N ALA A 168 -5.33 -0.67 -21.67
CA ALA A 168 -4.81 -1.47 -22.78
C ALA A 168 -3.29 -1.71 -22.62
N GLN A 169 -2.53 -0.71 -22.18
CA GLN A 169 -1.09 -0.87 -21.91
C GLN A 169 -0.80 -1.85 -20.75
N VAL A 170 -1.61 -1.82 -19.69
CA VAL A 170 -1.47 -2.78 -18.58
C VAL A 170 -1.75 -4.21 -19.04
N LEU A 171 -2.81 -4.42 -19.84
CA LEU A 171 -3.10 -5.74 -20.42
C LEU A 171 -1.97 -6.25 -21.34
N GLN A 172 -1.33 -5.37 -22.11
CA GLN A 172 -0.26 -5.74 -23.04
C GLN A 172 1.08 -6.02 -22.34
N ASN A 173 1.35 -5.39 -21.20
CA ASN A 173 2.60 -5.56 -20.44
C ASN A 173 2.56 -6.72 -19.42
N THR A 174 1.49 -7.52 -19.43
CA THR A 174 1.36 -8.71 -18.59
C THR A 174 1.78 -9.94 -19.41
N HIS A 175 3.08 -10.24 -19.43
CA HIS A 175 3.67 -11.41 -20.09
C HIS A 175 4.44 -12.28 -19.09
#